data_AF-A0A846PI30-F1
#
_entry.id   AF-A0A846PI30-F1
#
_cell.length_a   1.000
_cell.length_b   1.000
_cell.length_c   1.000
_cell.angle_alpha   90.00
_cell.angle_beta   90.00
_cell.angle_gamma   90.00
#
_symmetry.space_group_name_H-M   'P 1'
#
loop_
_entity.id
_entity.type
_entity.pdbx_description
1 polymer ?
#
loop_
_entity_poly.entity_id
_entity_poly.type
_entity_poly.pdbx_seq_one_letter_code
_entity_poly.pdbx_strand_id
1 'polypeptide(L)' 'VASSALATCNTYLVVRALEMTKKVNKDVLTVAGGQHFTATAQESLEAYPEIDVIVRGEGEQTFTELVKSVKRQASFSDV' A
#
# COMPACT_ATOMS: atom_id res chain seq x y z
N VAL A 1 -4.80 -6.83 0.11
CA VAL A 1 -5.37 -6.12 -1.05
C VAL A 1 -4.40 -5.04 -1.47
N ALA A 2 -4.18 -4.87 -2.78
CA ALA A 2 -3.28 -3.84 -3.30
C ALA A 2 -4.04 -2.95 -4.29
N SER A 3 -3.84 -1.63 -4.22
CA SER A 3 -4.44 -0.68 -5.14
C SER A 3 -3.49 0.50 -5.35
N SER A 4 -3.33 0.97 -6.58
CA SER A 4 -2.43 2.06 -6.93
C SER A 4 -3.17 3.25 -7.52
N ALA A 5 -2.62 4.44 -7.30
CA ALA A 5 -3.10 5.65 -7.93
C ALA A 5 -2.46 5.81 -9.32
N LEU A 6 -3.29 5.75 -10.37
CA LEU A 6 -2.87 6.11 -11.74
C LEU A 6 -2.37 7.56 -11.78
N ALA A 7 -3.16 8.48 -11.21
CA ALA A 7 -2.82 9.89 -11.05
C ALA A 7 -3.19 10.38 -9.64
N THR A 8 -2.64 11.54 -9.25
CA THR A 8 -2.88 12.15 -7.92
C THR A 8 -4.35 12.35 -7.59
N CYS A 9 -5.20 12.65 -8.57
CA CYS A 9 -6.64 12.84 -8.32
C CYS A 9 -7.35 11.54 -7.89
N ASN A 10 -6.75 10.37 -8.12
CA ASN A 10 -7.32 9.07 -7.76
C ASN A 10 -6.98 8.62 -6.32
N THR A 11 -6.10 9.33 -5.60
CA THR A 11 -5.65 8.93 -4.26
C THR A 11 -6.82 8.63 -3.32
N TYR A 12 -7.82 9.50 -3.27
CA TYR A 12 -8.96 9.31 -2.38
C TYR A 12 -9.77 8.05 -2.70
N LEU A 13 -9.87 7.65 -3.98
CA LEU A 13 -10.55 6.40 -4.34
C LEU A 13 -9.75 5.18 -3.90
N VAL A 14 -8.42 5.23 -4.02
CA VAL A 14 -7.52 4.18 -3.53
C VAL A 14 -7.68 4.02 -2.02
N VAL A 15 -7.56 5.12 -1.27
CA VAL A 15 -7.74 5.15 0.20
C VAL A 15 -9.09 4.57 0.60
N ARG A 16 -10.19 5.03 -0.03
CA ARG A 16 -11.54 4.52 0.26
C ARG A 16 -11.70 3.03 -0.05
N ALA A 17 -11.04 2.51 -1.09
CA ALA A 17 -11.05 1.07 -1.37
C ALA A 17 -10.33 0.26 -0.28
N LEU A 18 -9.20 0.76 0.22
CA LEU A 18 -8.45 0.12 1.31
C LEU A 18 -9.23 0.18 2.63
N GLU A 19 -9.84 1.33 2.95
CA GLU A 19 -10.73 1.50 4.10
C GLU A 19 -11.88 0.48 4.09
N MET A 20 -12.54 0.33 2.94
CA MET A 20 -13.62 -0.66 2.78
C MET A 20 -13.12 -2.09 2.94
N THR A 21 -11.90 -2.38 2.48
CA THR A 21 -11.29 -3.69 2.69
C THR A 21 -11.09 -3.97 4.18
N LYS A 22 -10.55 -3.01 4.95
CA LYS A 22 -10.35 -3.14 6.40
C LYS A 22 -11.67 -3.29 7.17
N LYS A 23 -12.79 -2.72 6.67
CA LYS A 23 -14.14 -2.94 7.24
C LYS A 23 -14.61 -4.38 7.10
N VAL A 24 -14.21 -5.08 6.03
CA VAL A 24 -14.56 -6.50 5.81
C VAL A 24 -13.62 -7.41 6.61
N ASN A 25 -12.32 -7.13 6.62
CA ASN A 25 -11.33 -7.88 7.39
C ASN A 25 -10.24 -6.93 7.87
N LYS A 26 -10.11 -6.75 9.19
CA LYS A 26 -9.11 -5.83 9.78
C LYS A 26 -7.67 -6.36 9.66
N ASP A 27 -7.50 -7.67 9.60
CA ASP A 27 -6.19 -8.34 9.59
C ASP A 27 -5.59 -8.45 8.19
N VAL A 28 -6.31 -8.01 7.16
CA VAL A 28 -5.80 -8.02 5.79
C VAL A 28 -4.69 -6.98 5.61
N LEU A 29 -3.57 -7.40 5.04
CA LEU A 29 -2.53 -6.48 4.61
C LEU A 29 -3.01 -5.65 3.41
N THR A 30 -2.89 -4.34 3.52
CA THR A 30 -3.24 -3.33 2.52
C THR A 30 -1.98 -2.68 1.97
N VAL A 31 -1.94 -2.54 0.65
CA VAL A 31 -0.77 -1.99 -0.06
C VAL A 31 -1.24 -0.89 -1.00
N ALA A 32 -0.66 0.30 -0.86
CA ALA A 32 -0.83 1.41 -1.79
C ALA A 32 0.42 1.62 -2.66
N GLY A 33 0.27 2.33 -3.77
CA GLY A 33 1.40 2.65 -4.66
C GLY A 33 1.02 3.64 -5.76
N GLY A 34 1.99 4.00 -6.59
CA GLY A 34 1.84 5.03 -7.63
C GLY A 34 2.42 6.38 -7.23
N GLN A 35 2.41 7.34 -8.16
CA GLN A 35 3.19 8.58 -8.05
C GLN A 35 2.86 9.43 -6.81
N HIS A 36 1.58 9.52 -6.42
CA HIS A 36 1.17 10.29 -5.25
C HIS A 36 1.74 9.69 -3.96
N PHE A 37 1.50 8.40 -3.74
CA PHE A 37 1.97 7.69 -2.56
C PHE A 37 3.50 7.56 -2.55
N THR A 38 4.14 7.54 -3.72
CA THR A 38 5.61 7.63 -3.81
C THR A 38 6.13 8.97 -3.32
N ALA A 39 5.47 10.07 -3.71
CA ALA A 39 5.85 11.43 -3.36
C ALA A 39 5.50 11.81 -1.91
N THR A 40 4.49 11.18 -1.31
CA THR A 40 3.92 11.52 0.00
C THR A 40 3.86 10.30 0.93
N ALA A 41 4.85 9.43 0.86
CA ALA A 41 4.79 8.11 1.51
C ALA A 41 4.60 8.22 3.03
N GLN A 42 5.38 9.08 3.68
CA GLN A 42 5.31 9.25 5.14
C GLN A 42 3.99 9.91 5.54
N GLU A 43 3.62 11.00 4.88
CA GLU A 43 2.39 11.74 5.16
C GLU A 43 1.15 10.89 4.91
N SER A 44 1.17 10.04 3.87
CA SER A 44 0.08 9.12 3.55
C SER A 44 -0.09 8.03 4.61
N LEU A 45 1.02 7.44 5.09
CA LEU A 45 0.97 6.44 6.15
C LEU A 45 0.48 7.03 7.48
N GLU A 46 0.85 8.28 7.78
CA GLU A 46 0.38 8.98 8.98
C GLU A 46 -1.10 9.39 8.86
N ALA A 47 -1.53 9.85 7.69
CA ALA A 47 -2.89 10.34 7.48
C ALA A 47 -3.93 9.23 7.30
N TYR A 48 -3.54 8.08 6.73
CA TYR A 48 -4.44 7.01 6.34
C TYR A 48 -4.05 5.68 7.01
N PRO A 49 -4.56 5.40 8.23
CA PRO A 49 -4.24 4.18 8.97
C PRO A 49 -4.75 2.89 8.30
N GLU A 50 -5.59 3.00 7.29
CA GLU A 50 -5.99 1.88 6.43
C GLU A 50 -4.92 1.45 5.42
N ILE A 51 -3.78 2.14 5.34
CA ILE A 51 -2.64 1.78 4.50
C ILE A 51 -1.55 1.18 5.39
N ASP A 52 -1.23 -0.11 5.21
CA ASP A 52 -0.15 -0.76 5.96
C ASP A 52 1.23 -0.60 5.28
N VAL A 53 1.26 -0.61 3.93
CA VAL A 53 2.50 -0.57 3.14
C VAL A 53 2.33 0.32 1.91
N ILE A 54 3.38 1.08 1.56
CA ILE A 54 3.46 1.83 0.30
C ILE A 54 4.64 1.32 -0.53
N VAL A 55 4.36 0.88 -1.76
CA VAL A 55 5.39 0.61 -2.76
C VAL A 55 5.72 1.92 -3.49
N ARG A 56 6.99 2.32 -3.44
CA ARG A 56 7.49 3.59 -3.99
C ARG A 56 8.16 3.37 -5.35
N GLY A 57 7.92 4.26 -6.30
CA GLY A 57 8.46 4.15 -7.66
C GLY A 57 7.77 3.06 -8.47
N GLU A 58 8.54 2.41 -9.34
CA GLU A 58 8.09 1.25 -10.11
C GLU A 58 7.95 0.02 -9.20
N GLY A 59 6.82 -0.65 -9.28
CA GLY A 59 6.40 -1.60 -8.24
C GLY A 59 6.62 -3.06 -8.57
N GLU A 60 6.98 -3.44 -9.78
CA GLU A 60 6.95 -4.83 -10.25
C GLU A 60 7.86 -5.74 -9.43
N GLN A 61 9.09 -5.30 -9.18
CA GLN A 61 10.08 -6.07 -8.40
C GLN A 61 9.76 -5.98 -6.91
N THR A 62 9.63 -4.78 -6.36
CA THR A 62 9.39 -4.54 -4.93
C THR A 62 8.09 -5.19 -4.45
N PHE A 63 7.00 -5.12 -5.22
CA PHE A 63 5.74 -5.79 -4.86
C PHE A 63 5.88 -7.31 -4.88
N THR A 64 6.66 -7.86 -5.82
CA THR A 64 6.96 -9.29 -5.86
C THR A 64 7.73 -9.73 -4.63
N GLU A 65 8.72 -8.94 -4.21
CA GLU A 65 9.51 -9.19 -3.00
C GLU A 65 8.64 -9.09 -1.74
N LEU A 66 7.80 -8.06 -1.63
CA LEU A 66 6.82 -7.90 -0.56
C LEU A 66 5.92 -9.13 -0.42
N VAL A 67 5.31 -9.59 -1.51
CA VAL A 67 4.43 -10.78 -1.48
C VAL A 67 5.20 -12.03 -1.06
N LYS A 68 6.44 -12.21 -1.52
CA LYS A 68 7.31 -13.32 -1.08
C LYS A 68 7.65 -13.22 0.41
N SER A 69 7.86 -12.03 0.94
CA SER A 69 8.17 -11.81 2.36
C SER A 69 6.95 -12.09 3.25
N VAL A 70 5.76 -11.63 2.84
CA VAL A 70 4.49 -11.93 3.52
C VAL A 70 4.24 -13.45 3.59
N LYS A 71 4.43 -14.17 2.49
CA LYS A 71 4.29 -15.64 2.46
C LYS A 71 5.25 -16.36 3.41
N ARG A 72 6.43 -15.77 3.65
CA ARG A 72 7.47 -16.32 4.54
C ARG A 72 7.33 -15.84 6.00
N GLN A 73 6.33 -15.00 6.31
CA GLN A 73 6.22 -14.31 7.60
C GLN A 73 7.51 -13.57 7.99
N ALA A 74 8.24 -13.07 6.99
CA ALA A 74 9.50 -12.35 7.19
C ALA A 74 9.23 -10.87 7.47
N SER A 75 10.17 -10.21 8.15
CA SER A 75 10.16 -8.75 8.31
C SER A 75 10.22 -8.05 6.95
N PHE A 76 9.65 -6.85 6.87
CA PHE A 76 9.71 -5.99 5.68
C PHE A 76 10.91 -5.03 5.71
N SER A 77 11.82 -5.16 6.68
CA SER A 77 12.97 -4.25 6.85
C SER A 77 13.91 -4.18 5.63
N ASP A 78 13.90 -5.22 4.80
CA ASP A 78 14.78 -5.36 3.63
C ASP A 78 14.01 -5.23 2.29
N VAL A 79 12.74 -4.79 2.32
CA VAL A 79 11.85 -4.65 1.15
C VAL A 79 11.47 -3.20 0.91
#